data_AF-A0A6P0YMH5-F1
#
_entry.id   AF-A0A6P0YMH5-F1
#
_cell.length_a   1.000
_cell.length_b   1.000
_cell.length_c   1.000
_cell.angle_alpha   90.00
_cell.angle_beta   90.00
_cell.angle_gamma   90.00
#
_symmetry.space_group_name_H-M   'P 1'
#
loop_
_entity.id
_entity.type
_entity.pdbx_description
1 polymer ?
#
loop_
_entity_poly.entity_id
_entity_poly.type
_entity_poly.pdbx_seq_one_letter_code
_entity_poly.pdbx_strand_id
1 'polypeptide(L)'
;VLAYPDTSIKVKIDGFGNLIPRGQGIRTLGTIWSSTLFSGRTPPGWQIFTNFIGGATDPEIANLDSEAIVQQVHQDLCQTLLKQDAEQPKVLAVHLWSRAIPQYNLGHNPRLEQINNSLKSLPGLYLCSNYTGGIALGDCVRSGTEVATKIYQGLQVKSQKLEVRS
;
A
#
# COMPACT_ATOMS: atom_id res chain seq x y z
N VAL A 1 -10.30 -6.66 -4.89
CA VAL A 1 -11.39 -5.70 -5.17
C VAL A 1 -12.63 -6.49 -5.49
N LEU A 2 -13.65 -6.34 -4.65
CA LEU A 2 -14.90 -7.11 -4.73
C LEU A 2 -16.08 -6.15 -4.83
N ALA A 3 -17.08 -6.50 -5.63
CA ALA A 3 -18.32 -5.75 -5.71
C ALA A 3 -19.51 -6.59 -5.26
N TYR A 4 -20.44 -5.93 -4.57
CA TYR A 4 -21.66 -6.53 -4.03
C TYR A 4 -22.86 -5.63 -4.34
N PRO A 5 -24.07 -6.20 -4.50
CA PRO A 5 -25.27 -5.40 -4.58
C PRO A 5 -25.53 -4.72 -3.22
N ASP A 6 -26.15 -3.54 -3.25
CA ASP A 6 -26.48 -2.77 -2.04
C ASP A 6 -27.33 -3.60 -1.06
N THR A 7 -28.14 -4.52 -1.58
CA THR A 7 -28.99 -5.42 -0.81
C THR A 7 -28.22 -6.43 0.04
N SER A 8 -26.95 -6.72 -0.26
CA SER A 8 -26.10 -7.61 0.53
C SER A 8 -25.52 -6.96 1.79
N ILE A 9 -25.59 -5.64 1.91
CA ILE A 9 -24.92 -4.89 2.98
C ILE A 9 -25.87 -4.74 4.17
N LYS A 10 -25.36 -4.98 5.39
CA LYS A 10 -26.16 -4.90 6.64
C LYS A 10 -25.89 -3.65 7.47
N VAL A 11 -24.89 -2.86 7.10
CA VAL A 11 -24.48 -1.64 7.81
C VAL A 11 -24.66 -0.41 6.94
N LYS A 12 -24.78 0.78 7.55
CA LYS A 12 -24.74 2.03 6.78
C LYS A 12 -23.31 2.27 6.27
N ILE A 13 -23.16 2.38 4.95
CA ILE A 13 -21.88 2.71 4.31
C ILE A 13 -21.79 4.22 4.15
N ASP A 14 -21.17 4.86 5.13
CA ASP A 14 -20.97 6.31 5.21
C ASP A 14 -19.62 6.61 5.85
N GLY A 15 -18.57 6.70 5.02
CA GLY A 15 -17.19 6.87 5.47
C GLY A 15 -16.15 6.35 4.49
N PHE A 16 -14.89 6.37 4.93
CA PHE A 16 -13.75 5.94 4.12
C PHE A 16 -13.63 4.41 4.03
N GLY A 17 -13.95 3.72 5.11
CA GLY A 17 -13.67 2.30 5.27
C GLY A 17 -13.57 1.89 6.73
N ASN A 18 -13.09 0.68 6.96
CA ASN A 18 -12.87 0.13 8.29
C ASN A 18 -11.52 -0.57 8.38
N LEU A 19 -10.96 -0.59 9.59
CA LEU A 19 -9.80 -1.40 9.96
C LEU A 19 -10.23 -2.47 10.96
N ILE A 20 -9.63 -3.64 10.88
CA ILE A 20 -9.98 -4.79 11.70
C ILE A 20 -8.77 -5.12 12.59
N PRO A 21 -8.86 -4.86 13.91
CA PRO A 21 -7.80 -5.21 14.84
C PRO A 21 -7.53 -6.71 14.83
N ARG A 22 -6.27 -7.09 15.10
CA ARG A 22 -5.90 -8.49 15.27
C ARG A 22 -6.58 -9.07 16.52
N GLY A 23 -6.82 -10.39 16.50
CA GLY A 23 -7.50 -11.10 17.58
C GLY A 23 -9.03 -11.20 17.43
N GLN A 24 -9.62 -10.59 16.39
CA GLN A 24 -11.06 -10.66 16.11
C GLN A 24 -11.48 -11.92 15.31
N GLY A 25 -10.57 -12.89 15.11
CA GLY A 25 -10.86 -14.07 14.28
C GLY A 25 -11.00 -13.78 12.77
N ILE A 26 -10.69 -12.55 12.34
CA ILE A 26 -10.79 -12.09 10.96
C ILE A 26 -9.39 -11.88 10.37
N ARG A 27 -9.16 -12.38 9.15
CA ARG A 27 -7.84 -12.31 8.48
C ARG A 27 -7.65 -11.01 7.71
N THR A 28 -8.71 -10.49 7.11
CA THR A 28 -8.75 -9.20 6.43
C THR A 28 -8.33 -8.08 7.40
N LEU A 29 -7.36 -7.27 7.00
CA LEU A 29 -6.79 -6.17 7.78
C LEU A 29 -7.71 -4.94 7.80
N GLY A 30 -8.44 -4.75 6.70
CA GLY A 30 -9.35 -3.63 6.53
C GLY A 30 -9.86 -3.51 5.11
N THR A 31 -10.85 -2.65 4.96
CA THR A 31 -11.58 -2.47 3.72
C THR A 31 -11.80 -0.98 3.47
N ILE A 32 -11.45 -0.53 2.26
CA ILE A 32 -11.80 0.80 1.76
C ILE A 32 -13.13 0.70 1.00
N TRP A 33 -14.08 1.56 1.35
CA TRP A 33 -15.39 1.67 0.72
C TRP A 33 -15.26 2.54 -0.55
N SER A 34 -14.77 1.91 -1.62
CA SER A 34 -14.20 2.59 -2.77
C SER A 34 -15.24 3.39 -3.55
N SER A 35 -16.46 2.87 -3.69
CA SER A 35 -17.59 3.55 -4.33
C SER A 35 -18.13 4.73 -3.53
N THR A 36 -17.96 4.73 -2.20
CA THR A 36 -18.35 5.85 -1.32
C THR A 36 -17.38 7.01 -1.47
N LEU A 37 -16.08 6.73 -1.59
CA LEU A 37 -15.04 7.74 -1.73
C LEU A 37 -14.98 8.34 -3.14
N PHE A 38 -15.27 7.54 -4.16
CA PHE A 38 -15.12 7.93 -5.55
C PHE A 38 -16.44 7.69 -6.29
N SER A 39 -17.28 8.73 -6.32
CA SER A 39 -18.54 8.70 -7.07
C SER A 39 -18.30 8.39 -8.56
N GLY A 40 -19.26 7.67 -9.18
CA GLY A 40 -19.17 7.27 -10.58
C GLY A 40 -18.24 6.07 -10.86
N ARG A 41 -17.64 5.45 -9.85
CA ARG A 41 -16.82 4.22 -10.00
C ARG A 41 -17.61 2.92 -9.97
N THR A 42 -18.93 2.99 -9.75
CA THR A 42 -19.82 1.82 -9.66
C THR A 42 -21.17 2.14 -10.30
N PRO A 43 -21.86 1.19 -10.95
CA PRO A 43 -23.24 1.38 -11.37
C PRO A 43 -24.19 1.51 -10.17
N PRO A 44 -25.40 2.08 -10.35
CA PRO A 44 -26.42 2.15 -9.30
C PRO A 44 -26.76 0.76 -8.76
N GLY A 45 -27.00 0.65 -7.45
CA GLY A 45 -27.36 -0.60 -6.78
C GLY A 45 -26.18 -1.49 -6.39
N TRP A 46 -24.94 -1.03 -6.57
CA TRP A 46 -23.71 -1.78 -6.28
C TRP A 46 -22.70 -0.98 -5.47
N GLN A 47 -22.00 -1.66 -4.56
CA GLN A 47 -20.81 -1.13 -3.89
C GLN A 47 -19.54 -1.88 -4.28
N ILE A 48 -18.41 -1.16 -4.26
CA ILE A 48 -17.07 -1.70 -4.50
C ILE A 48 -16.23 -1.56 -3.22
N PHE A 49 -15.65 -2.68 -2.80
CA PHE A 49 -14.77 -2.78 -1.66
C PHE A 49 -13.35 -3.16 -2.09
N THR A 50 -12.37 -2.36 -1.64
CA THR A 50 -10.96 -2.68 -1.76
C THR A 50 -10.49 -3.24 -0.42
N ASN A 51 -10.27 -4.54 -0.38
CA ASN A 51 -9.93 -5.28 0.83
C ASN A 51 -8.42 -5.55 0.86
N PHE A 52 -7.83 -5.43 2.05
CA PHE A 52 -6.44 -5.74 2.32
C PHE A 52 -6.38 -6.93 3.28
N ILE A 53 -5.62 -7.96 2.93
CA ILE A 53 -5.49 -9.20 3.70
C ILE A 53 -4.01 -9.60 3.74
N GLY A 54 -3.60 -10.32 4.78
CA GLY A 54 -2.22 -10.76 4.96
C GLY A 54 -1.39 -9.81 5.82
N GLY A 55 -0.31 -9.27 5.23
CA GLY A 55 0.65 -8.42 5.91
C GLY A 55 1.66 -9.21 6.74
N ALA A 56 2.50 -8.50 7.51
CA ALA A 56 3.62 -9.11 8.25
C ALA A 56 3.19 -10.16 9.29
N THR A 57 1.92 -10.20 9.67
CA THR A 57 1.37 -11.10 10.68
C THR A 57 0.55 -12.26 10.10
N ASP A 58 0.41 -12.33 8.78
CA ASP A 58 -0.23 -13.44 8.05
C ASP A 58 0.48 -13.64 6.70
N PRO A 59 1.76 -14.08 6.72
CA PRO A 59 2.54 -14.30 5.50
C PRO A 59 2.05 -15.51 4.69
N GLU A 60 1.36 -16.45 5.34
CA GLU A 60 0.84 -17.67 4.72
C GLU A 60 -0.25 -17.40 3.69
N ILE A 61 -0.82 -16.20 3.67
CA ILE A 61 -1.72 -15.75 2.60
C ILE A 61 -1.08 -15.92 1.21
N ALA A 62 0.26 -15.85 1.13
CA ALA A 62 0.99 -15.99 -0.13
C ALA A 62 0.93 -17.41 -0.72
N ASN A 63 0.52 -18.41 0.08
CA ASN A 63 0.36 -19.79 -0.35
C ASN A 63 -1.04 -20.08 -0.90
N LEU A 64 -1.99 -19.14 -0.77
CA LEU A 64 -3.34 -19.31 -1.26
C LEU A 64 -3.45 -18.85 -2.71
N ASP A 65 -4.30 -19.53 -3.48
CA ASP A 65 -4.71 -19.03 -4.78
C ASP A 65 -5.72 -17.87 -4.66
N SER A 66 -6.01 -17.24 -5.79
CA SER A 66 -6.90 -16.07 -5.81
C SER A 66 -8.33 -16.41 -5.39
N GLU A 67 -8.82 -17.63 -5.64
CA GLU A 67 -10.18 -18.02 -5.28
C GLU A 67 -10.31 -18.19 -3.77
N ALA A 68 -9.38 -18.90 -3.15
CA ALA A 68 -9.31 -19.06 -1.70
C ALA A 68 -9.18 -17.71 -0.98
N ILE A 69 -8.39 -16.77 -1.52
CA ILE A 69 -8.30 -15.41 -1.00
C ILE A 69 -9.64 -14.68 -1.08
N VAL A 70 -10.34 -14.78 -2.22
CA VAL A 70 -11.67 -14.16 -2.40
C VAL A 70 -12.67 -14.74 -1.41
N GLN A 71 -12.70 -16.06 -1.24
CA GLN A 71 -13.59 -16.74 -0.31
C GLN A 71 -13.32 -16.30 1.13
N GLN A 72 -12.05 -16.24 1.55
CA GLN A 72 -11.68 -15.76 2.89
C GLN A 72 -12.13 -14.32 3.12
N VAL A 73 -11.86 -13.42 2.16
CA VAL A 73 -12.27 -12.02 2.26
C VAL A 73 -13.79 -11.88 2.28
N HIS A 74 -14.52 -12.68 1.51
CA HIS A 74 -15.99 -12.70 1.54
C HIS A 74 -16.52 -13.13 2.91
N GLN A 75 -15.97 -14.21 3.50
CA GLN A 75 -16.34 -14.67 4.84
C GLN A 75 -16.07 -13.61 5.90
N ASP A 76 -14.91 -12.95 5.84
CA ASP A 76 -14.56 -11.85 6.73
C ASP A 76 -15.52 -10.67 6.59
N LEU A 77 -15.91 -10.33 5.35
CA LEU A 77 -16.88 -9.28 5.06
C LEU A 77 -18.29 -9.61 5.57
N CYS A 78 -18.73 -10.87 5.54
CA CYS A 78 -20.00 -11.31 6.14
C CYS A 78 -20.02 -11.16 7.67
N GLN A 79 -18.86 -11.29 8.32
CA GLN A 79 -18.75 -11.00 9.75
C GLN A 79 -18.89 -9.50 10.03
N THR A 80 -18.32 -8.63 9.18
CA THR A 80 -18.24 -7.19 9.47
C THR A 80 -19.30 -6.32 8.79
N LEU A 81 -19.45 -6.40 7.46
CA LEU A 81 -20.19 -5.42 6.64
C LEU A 81 -21.41 -6.00 5.92
N LEU A 82 -21.36 -7.28 5.55
CA LEU A 82 -22.39 -7.95 4.75
C LEU A 82 -23.33 -8.77 5.62
N LYS A 83 -24.52 -9.04 5.08
CA LYS A 83 -25.44 -10.04 5.63
C LYS A 83 -24.81 -11.43 5.55
N GLN A 84 -25.23 -12.33 6.44
CA GLN A 84 -24.66 -13.68 6.50
C GLN A 84 -24.97 -14.52 5.25
N ASP A 85 -26.09 -14.21 4.59
CA ASP A 85 -26.59 -14.83 3.37
C ASP A 85 -26.29 -13.99 2.11
N ALA A 86 -25.33 -13.07 2.19
CA ALA A 86 -24.93 -12.27 1.05
C ALA A 86 -24.46 -13.15 -0.13
N GLU A 87 -24.87 -12.77 -1.34
CA GLU A 87 -24.44 -13.42 -2.56
C GLU A 87 -22.91 -13.34 -2.74
N GLN A 88 -22.36 -14.28 -3.51
CA GLN A 88 -20.94 -14.26 -3.85
C GLN A 88 -20.57 -12.96 -4.61
N PRO A 89 -19.37 -12.41 -4.37
CA PRO A 89 -18.97 -11.14 -4.98
C PRO A 89 -18.81 -11.26 -6.49
N LYS A 90 -18.98 -10.13 -7.18
CA LYS A 90 -18.30 -9.92 -8.46
C LYS A 90 -16.84 -9.59 -8.18
N VAL A 91 -15.94 -10.47 -8.60
CA VAL A 91 -14.49 -10.29 -8.46
C VAL A 91 -14.00 -9.37 -9.57
N LEU A 92 -13.50 -8.19 -9.19
CA LEU A 92 -12.97 -7.23 -10.16
C LEU A 92 -11.45 -7.34 -10.32
N ALA A 93 -10.74 -7.59 -9.22
CA ALA A 93 -9.28 -7.77 -9.24
C ALA A 93 -8.80 -8.49 -7.98
N VAL A 94 -7.77 -9.32 -8.12
CA VAL A 94 -7.00 -9.91 -7.03
C VAL A 94 -5.52 -9.75 -7.36
N HIS A 95 -4.76 -9.14 -6.45
CA HIS A 95 -3.32 -8.96 -6.59
C HIS A 95 -2.63 -9.36 -5.29
N LEU A 96 -1.67 -10.26 -5.41
CA LEU A 96 -0.84 -10.72 -4.30
C LEU A 96 0.56 -10.14 -4.46
N TRP A 97 0.98 -9.35 -3.48
CA TRP A 97 2.28 -8.68 -3.46
C TRP A 97 3.14 -9.27 -2.33
N SER A 98 4.05 -10.19 -2.68
CA SER A 98 4.90 -10.88 -1.68
C SER A 98 5.76 -9.93 -0.85
N ARG A 99 6.13 -8.77 -1.41
CA ARG A 99 6.91 -7.71 -0.75
C ARG A 99 6.26 -6.34 -0.96
N ALA A 100 5.02 -6.20 -0.49
CA ALA A 100 4.20 -5.02 -0.72
C ALA A 100 4.71 -3.75 -0.01
N ILE A 101 4.97 -3.85 1.30
CA ILE A 101 5.22 -2.70 2.18
C ILE A 101 6.51 -2.94 2.96
N PRO A 102 7.55 -2.09 2.82
CA PRO A 102 8.74 -2.15 3.65
C PRO A 102 8.39 -2.10 5.14
N GLN A 103 9.02 -2.97 5.95
CA GLN A 103 8.81 -3.00 7.39
C GLN A 103 9.98 -2.30 8.10
N TYR A 104 9.71 -1.17 8.76
CA TYR A 104 10.70 -0.42 9.53
C TYR A 104 10.86 -1.04 10.92
N ASN A 105 11.40 -2.25 10.93
CA ASN A 105 11.61 -2.99 12.16
C ASN A 105 12.71 -2.36 13.02
N LEU A 106 12.83 -2.84 14.26
CA LEU A 106 13.93 -2.44 15.15
C LEU A 106 15.29 -2.60 14.43
N GLY A 107 16.12 -1.57 14.52
CA GLY A 107 17.41 -1.50 13.82
C GLY A 107 17.36 -0.89 12.40
N HIS A 108 16.19 -0.49 11.89
CA HIS A 108 16.07 0.16 10.58
C HIS A 108 16.87 1.46 10.50
N ASN A 109 16.74 2.36 11.49
CA ASN A 109 17.45 3.65 11.50
C ASN A 109 18.98 3.47 11.54
N PRO A 110 19.58 2.67 12.44
CA PRO A 110 21.02 2.39 12.41
C PRO A 110 21.50 1.83 11.06
N ARG A 111 20.71 0.96 10.42
CA ARG A 111 21.04 0.42 9.09
C ARG A 111 21.04 1.52 8.03
N LEU A 112 20.05 2.41 8.04
CA LEU A 112 20.01 3.57 7.14
C LEU A 112 21.20 4.50 7.37
N GLU A 113 21.60 4.74 8.61
CA GLU A 113 22.79 5.54 8.92
C GLU A 113 24.07 4.92 8.36
N GLN A 114 24.25 3.61 8.50
CA GLN A 114 25.39 2.89 7.92
C GLN A 114 25.42 3.01 6.39
N ILE A 115 24.26 2.86 5.73
CA ILE A 115 24.14 3.04 4.28
C ILE A 115 24.51 4.47 3.89
N ASN A 116 23.92 5.47 4.56
CA ASN A 116 24.18 6.88 4.29
C ASN A 116 25.64 7.27 4.52
N ASN A 117 26.30 6.71 5.54
CA ASN A 117 27.73 6.92 5.78
C ASN A 117 28.59 6.27 4.69
N SER A 118 28.22 5.07 4.22
CA SER A 118 28.92 4.40 3.13
C SER A 118 28.77 5.15 1.80
N LEU A 119 27.61 5.77 1.54
CA LEU A 119 27.39 6.56 0.34
C LEU A 119 28.29 7.81 0.25
N LYS A 120 28.79 8.33 1.38
CA LYS A 120 29.71 9.49 1.38
C LYS A 120 31.02 9.21 0.63
N SER A 121 31.46 7.95 0.57
CA SER A 121 32.67 7.56 -0.18
C SER A 121 32.41 7.34 -1.67
N LEU A 122 31.18 7.50 -2.16
CA LEU A 122 30.78 7.26 -3.55
C LEU A 122 30.15 8.53 -4.17
N PRO A 123 30.95 9.57 -4.50
CA PRO A 123 30.43 10.83 -4.99
C PRO A 123 29.64 10.68 -6.31
N GLY A 124 28.39 11.14 -6.30
CA GLY A 124 27.49 11.04 -7.46
C GLY A 124 26.53 9.85 -7.39
N LEU A 125 26.67 8.96 -6.40
CA LEU A 125 25.67 7.94 -6.10
C LEU A 125 24.68 8.45 -5.05
N TYR A 126 23.40 8.27 -5.31
CA TYR A 126 22.31 8.68 -4.43
C TYR A 126 21.35 7.52 -4.20
N LEU A 127 20.81 7.43 -2.99
CA LEU A 127 19.77 6.47 -2.65
C LEU A 127 18.42 7.17 -2.53
N CYS A 128 17.43 6.66 -3.25
CA CYS A 128 16.06 7.15 -3.22
C CYS A 128 15.10 5.97 -3.29
N SER A 129 14.38 5.68 -2.20
CA SER A 129 13.45 4.56 -2.12
C SER A 129 12.36 4.78 -1.08
N ASN A 130 11.30 3.97 -1.15
CA ASN A 130 10.20 3.98 -0.18
C ASN A 130 10.57 3.42 1.20
N TYR A 131 11.83 2.97 1.38
CA TYR A 131 12.36 2.56 2.69
C TYR A 131 13.29 3.59 3.35
N THR A 132 13.56 4.73 2.69
CA THR A 132 14.47 5.76 3.19
C THR A 132 13.77 7.03 3.66
N GLY A 133 12.68 7.44 2.98
CA GLY A 133 12.02 8.74 3.19
C GLY A 133 10.55 8.68 3.60
N GLY A 134 9.99 7.47 3.70
CA GLY A 134 8.57 7.24 3.96
C GLY A 134 7.96 6.29 2.93
N ILE A 135 6.95 5.55 3.36
CA ILE A 135 6.30 4.50 2.55
C ILE A 135 5.22 5.10 1.65
N ALA A 136 4.57 6.17 2.10
CA ALA A 136 3.44 6.77 1.40
C ALA A 136 3.87 7.37 0.05
N LEU A 137 2.95 7.40 -0.90
CA LEU A 137 3.21 7.96 -2.23
C LEU A 137 3.71 9.42 -2.15
N GLY A 138 3.08 10.25 -1.32
CA GLY A 138 3.49 11.64 -1.12
C GLY A 138 4.92 11.77 -0.61
N ASP A 139 5.36 10.88 0.28
CA ASP A 139 6.73 10.85 0.77
C ASP A 139 7.72 10.43 -0.32
N CYS A 140 7.35 9.42 -1.12
CA CYS A 140 8.16 8.97 -2.24
C CYS A 140 8.35 10.07 -3.30
N VAL A 141 7.28 10.80 -3.64
CA VAL A 141 7.33 11.92 -4.58
C VAL A 141 8.19 13.07 -4.04
N ARG A 142 8.00 13.43 -2.77
CA ARG A 142 8.81 14.46 -2.10
C ARG A 142 10.29 14.05 -2.08
N SER A 143 10.59 12.84 -1.61
CA SER A 143 11.97 12.31 -1.54
C SER A 143 12.62 12.25 -2.92
N GLY A 144 11.89 11.79 -3.94
CA GLY A 144 12.37 11.77 -5.32
C GLY A 144 12.73 13.15 -5.85
N THR A 145 11.89 14.14 -5.58
CA THR A 145 12.11 15.53 -6.00
C THR A 145 13.33 16.15 -5.30
N GLU A 146 13.47 15.91 -4.00
CA GLU A 146 14.64 16.36 -3.22
C GLU A 146 15.95 15.73 -3.71
N VAL A 147 15.96 14.43 -4.00
CA VAL A 147 17.14 13.73 -4.52
C VAL A 147 17.49 14.21 -5.92
N ALA A 148 16.51 14.39 -6.80
CA ALA A 148 16.72 14.94 -8.14
C ALA A 148 17.35 16.34 -8.09
N THR A 149 16.88 17.20 -7.16
CA THR A 149 17.45 18.54 -6.94
C THR A 149 18.91 18.46 -6.49
N LYS A 150 19.24 17.55 -5.57
CA LYS A 150 20.63 17.33 -5.11
C LYS A 150 21.54 16.85 -6.23
N ILE A 151 21.05 15.96 -7.09
CA ILE A 151 21.78 15.49 -8.28
C ILE A 151 22.06 16.67 -9.21
N TYR A 152 21.03 17.45 -9.54
CA TYR A 152 21.15 18.60 -10.43
C TYR A 152 22.20 19.61 -9.92
N GLN A 153 22.11 20.00 -8.64
CA GLN A 153 23.09 20.89 -8.02
C GLN A 153 24.51 20.31 -8.05
N GLY A 154 24.66 19.01 -7.77
CA GLY A 154 25.96 18.33 -7.82
C GLY A 154 26.60 18.33 -9.21
N LEU A 155 25.80 18.24 -10.27
CA LEU A 155 26.27 18.31 -11.66
C LEU A 155 26.70 19.73 -12.06
N GLN A 156 25.99 20.77 -11.59
CA GLN A 156 26.35 22.17 -11.86
C GLN A 156 27.71 22.53 -11.24
N VAL A 157 27.95 22.13 -9.99
CA VAL A 157 29.23 22.38 -9.29
C VAL A 157 30.40 21.67 -9.99
N LYS A 158 30.20 20.46 -10.53
CA LYS A 158 31.23 19.76 -11.30
C LYS A 158 31.55 20.49 -12.61
N SER A 159 30.53 20.99 -13.31
CA SER A 159 30.69 21.70 -14.59
C SER A 159 31.48 23.01 -14.42
N GLN A 160 31.17 23.80 -13.40
CA GLN A 160 31.91 25.03 -13.08
C GLN A 160 33.37 24.76 -12.68
N LYS A 161 33.65 23.66 -11.97
CA LYS A 161 35.04 23.27 -11.62
C LYS A 161 35.87 22.82 -12.82
N LEU A 162 35.24 22.35 -13.89
CA LEU A 162 35.93 21.97 -15.12
C LEU A 162 36.30 23.21 -15.95
N GLU A 163 35.39 24.19 -16.07
CA GLU A 163 35.65 25.46 -16.79
C GLU A 163 36.72 26.34 -16.14
N VAL A 164 36.85 26.33 -14.81
CA VAL A 164 37.88 27.13 -14.10
C VAL A 164 39.28 26.50 -14.17
N ARG A 165 39.39 25.24 -14.61
CA ARG A 165 40.67 24.52 -14.74
C ARG A 165 41.24 24.48 -16.15
N SER A 166 40.50 24.97 -17.15
CA SER A 166 40.94 25.19 -18.53
C SER A 166 41.39 26.62 -18.75
#